data_AF-A0A1W9HBY7-F1
#
_entry.id   AF-A0A1W9HBY7-F1
#
_cell.length_a   1.000
_cell.length_b   1.000
_cell.length_c   1.000
_cell.angle_alpha   90.00
_cell.angle_beta   90.00
_cell.angle_gamma   90.00
#
_symmetry.space_group_name_H-M   'P 1'
#
loop_
_entity.id
_entity.type
_entity.pdbx_description
1 polymer ?
#
loop_
_entity_poly.entity_id
_entity_poly.type
_entity_poly.pdbx_seq_one_letter_code
_entity_poly.pdbx_strand_id
1 'polypeptide(L)'
;MNKLTQDKRVRVIAALVEGNSVRATCRMTGAAKGTVLKLLADLGKACAEYQDRTLRNLPCKRVQCDEIWAFCYAKEKNVPEELKGRFGFGDVWTWTALCADTKLIVSFLVGERSVPYASKFMSDIASRLAHRVQLTTDGHKPYLRAVDNAFGCDVDYATLEKIYAAPPQEGATRYSPAECCGTKTHKVMGNPDPEHISTSFVERQNLTMRMHMRRFTRLT
;
A
#
# COMPACT_ATOMS: atom_id res chain seq x y z
N MET A 1 3.57 28.11 -21.11
CA MET A 1 3.78 27.59 -19.74
C MET A 1 5.24 27.19 -19.60
N ASN A 2 5.98 27.79 -18.66
CA ASN A 2 7.41 27.52 -18.48
C ASN A 2 7.60 26.11 -17.89
N LYS A 3 8.38 25.26 -18.56
CA LYS A 3 8.66 23.88 -18.12
C LYS A 3 10.08 23.82 -17.56
N LEU A 4 10.26 23.09 -16.45
CA LEU A 4 11.60 22.81 -15.94
C LEU A 4 12.39 22.01 -16.99
N THR A 5 13.69 22.27 -17.08
CA THR A 5 14.62 21.43 -17.85
C THR A 5 14.60 20.00 -17.32
N GLN A 6 14.95 19.04 -18.17
CA GLN A 6 14.97 17.62 -17.79
C GLN A 6 15.84 17.38 -16.56
N ASP A 7 17.05 17.93 -16.53
CA ASP A 7 17.97 17.79 -15.38
C ASP A 7 17.35 18.33 -14.08
N LYS A 8 16.64 19.46 -14.15
CA LYS A 8 16.00 20.04 -12.98
C LYS A 8 14.81 19.19 -12.51
N ARG A 9 14.06 18.58 -13.42
CA ARG A 9 13.01 17.60 -13.08
C ARG A 9 13.62 16.37 -12.41
N VAL A 10 14.71 15.82 -12.96
CA VAL A 10 15.42 14.66 -12.39
C VAL A 10 15.89 14.98 -10.97
N ARG A 11 16.52 16.13 -10.73
CA ARG A 11 16.96 16.55 -9.38
C ARG A 11 15.81 16.67 -8.38
N VAL A 12 14.67 17.25 -8.80
CA VAL A 12 13.48 17.36 -7.95
C VAL A 12 12.93 15.97 -7.61
N ILE A 13 12.83 15.07 -8.60
CA ILE A 13 12.31 13.71 -8.41
C ILE A 13 13.24 12.91 -7.50
N ALA A 14 14.56 12.95 -7.74
CA ALA A 14 15.55 12.27 -6.92
C ALA A 14 15.45 12.71 -5.46
N ALA A 15 15.35 14.03 -5.19
CA ALA A 15 15.17 14.52 -3.82
C ALA A 15 13.93 13.94 -3.14
N LEU A 16 12.79 13.86 -3.84
CA LEU A 16 11.55 13.31 -3.31
C LEU A 16 11.64 11.79 -3.06
N VAL A 17 12.32 11.04 -3.93
CA VAL A 17 12.57 9.60 -3.77
C VAL A 17 13.46 9.32 -2.55
N GLU A 18 14.45 10.18 -2.30
CA GLU A 18 15.30 10.15 -1.10
C GLU A 18 14.60 10.66 0.17
N GLY A 19 13.27 10.84 0.13
CA GLY A 19 12.46 11.17 1.32
C GLY A 19 12.48 12.65 1.72
N ASN A 20 12.98 13.55 0.87
CA ASN A 20 12.93 14.99 1.17
C ASN A 20 11.48 15.51 1.13
N SER A 21 11.15 16.41 2.06
CA SER A 21 9.87 17.12 2.00
C SER A 21 9.78 18.03 0.77
N VAL A 22 8.56 18.39 0.37
CA VAL A 22 8.33 19.38 -0.70
C VAL A 22 9.07 20.69 -0.41
N ARG A 23 9.05 21.16 0.85
CA ARG A 23 9.74 22.39 1.26
C ARG A 23 11.26 22.26 1.19
N ALA A 24 11.83 21.13 1.62
CA ALA A 24 13.26 20.88 1.50
C ALA A 24 13.69 20.82 0.03
N THR A 25 12.91 20.13 -0.80
CA THR A 25 13.12 20.04 -2.25
C THR A 25 13.08 21.43 -2.90
N CYS A 26 12.13 22.29 -2.54
CA CYS A 26 12.10 23.68 -3.00
C CYS A 26 13.39 24.44 -2.67
N ARG A 27 13.89 24.32 -1.43
CA ARG A 27 15.12 25.00 -1.00
C ARG A 27 16.35 24.49 -1.74
N MET A 28 16.49 23.17 -1.90
CA MET A 28 17.65 22.55 -2.55
C MET A 28 17.70 22.82 -4.06
N THR A 29 16.54 22.88 -4.72
CA THR A 29 16.46 22.97 -6.19
C THR A 29 16.11 24.38 -6.70
N GLY A 30 15.72 25.29 -5.81
CA GLY A 30 15.17 26.61 -6.16
C GLY A 30 13.85 26.53 -6.94
N ALA A 31 13.17 25.38 -6.97
CA ALA A 31 11.88 25.22 -7.64
C ALA A 31 10.73 25.75 -6.76
N ALA A 32 9.76 26.42 -7.39
CA ALA A 32 8.57 26.88 -6.69
C ALA A 32 7.72 25.68 -6.19
N LYS A 33 7.05 25.85 -5.05
CA LYS A 33 6.24 24.80 -4.42
C LYS A 33 5.18 24.23 -5.37
N GLY A 34 4.46 25.10 -6.09
CA GLY A 34 3.45 24.68 -7.07
C GLY A 34 4.04 23.84 -8.20
N THR A 35 5.26 24.15 -8.64
CA THR A 35 5.97 23.37 -9.67
C THR A 35 6.35 21.98 -9.17
N VAL A 36 6.88 21.86 -7.95
CA VAL A 36 7.22 20.56 -7.35
C VAL A 36 5.96 19.71 -7.17
N LEU A 37 4.87 20.28 -6.64
CA LEU A 37 3.61 19.57 -6.44
C LEU A 37 2.99 19.11 -7.76
N LYS A 38 2.98 19.98 -8.78
CA LYS A 38 2.49 19.61 -10.12
C LYS A 38 3.33 18.49 -10.72
N LEU A 39 4.66 18.59 -10.67
CA LEU A 39 5.54 17.54 -11.18
C LEU A 39 5.32 16.20 -10.46
N LEU A 40 5.10 16.21 -9.15
CA LEU A 40 4.81 15.01 -8.38
C LEU A 40 3.47 14.38 -8.79
N ALA A 41 2.42 15.17 -9.00
CA ALA A 41 1.12 14.68 -9.47
C ALA A 41 1.21 14.11 -10.89
N ASP A 42 1.88 14.82 -11.81
CA ASP A 42 2.10 14.39 -13.19
C ASP A 42 2.93 13.10 -13.24
N LEU A 43 3.96 12.98 -12.39
CA LEU A 43 4.77 11.76 -12.27
C LEU A 43 3.95 10.60 -11.72
N GLY A 44 3.13 10.82 -10.69
CA GLY A 44 2.25 9.79 -10.15
C GLY A 44 1.31 9.19 -11.20
N LYS A 45 0.72 10.05 -12.05
CA LYS A 45 -0.09 9.61 -13.19
C LYS A 45 0.73 8.79 -14.19
N ALA A 46 1.92 9.27 -14.56
CA ALA A 46 2.82 8.55 -15.47
C ALA A 46 3.26 7.18 -14.92
N CYS A 47 3.53 7.08 -13.61
CA CYS A 47 3.85 5.81 -12.95
C CYS A 47 2.67 4.83 -12.98
N ALA A 48 1.45 5.31 -12.71
CA ALA A 48 0.24 4.48 -12.80
C ALA A 48 -0.02 3.98 -14.22
N GLU A 49 0.09 4.86 -15.22
CA GLU A 49 -0.05 4.48 -16.65
C GLU A 49 1.04 3.50 -17.09
N TYR A 50 2.29 3.71 -16.65
CA TYR A 50 3.39 2.80 -16.94
C TYR A 50 3.15 1.42 -16.32
N GLN A 51 2.76 1.37 -15.04
CA GLN A 51 2.44 0.13 -14.35
C GLN A 51 1.32 -0.61 -15.08
N ASP A 52 0.24 0.10 -15.44
CA ASP A 52 -0.91 -0.47 -16.10
C ASP A 52 -0.59 -1.13 -17.44
N ARG A 53 0.25 -0.47 -18.25
CA ARG A 53 0.67 -1.00 -19.55
C ARG A 53 1.72 -2.10 -19.44
N THR A 54 2.66 -1.98 -18.50
CA THR A 54 3.90 -2.77 -18.53
C THR A 54 3.86 -4.00 -17.64
N LEU A 55 3.20 -3.92 -16.48
CA LEU A 55 3.14 -5.04 -15.53
C LEU A 55 1.98 -5.97 -15.91
N ARG A 56 2.21 -6.76 -16.95
CA ARG A 56 1.27 -7.75 -17.51
C ARG A 56 1.94 -9.10 -17.66
N ASN A 57 1.14 -10.18 -17.63
CA ASN A 57 1.62 -11.55 -17.75
C ASN A 57 2.79 -11.84 -16.79
N LEU A 58 2.67 -11.37 -15.55
CA LEU A 58 3.73 -11.49 -14.56
C LEU A 58 3.86 -12.95 -14.10
N PRO A 59 5.09 -13.51 -14.06
CA PRO A 59 5.32 -14.89 -13.67
C PRO A 59 5.43 -15.07 -12.14
N CYS A 60 4.63 -14.32 -11.38
CA CYS A 60 4.67 -14.38 -9.92
C CYS A 60 4.07 -15.70 -9.44
N LYS A 61 4.66 -16.32 -8.43
CA LYS A 61 4.12 -17.56 -7.84
C LYS A 61 3.39 -17.30 -6.54
N ARG A 62 3.92 -16.37 -5.74
CA ARG A 62 3.43 -16.04 -4.40
C ARG A 62 3.20 -14.54 -4.30
N VAL A 63 1.98 -14.12 -3.97
CA VAL A 63 1.58 -12.72 -3.83
C VAL A 63 1.07 -12.48 -2.41
N GLN A 64 1.55 -11.41 -1.78
CA GLN A 64 1.08 -10.95 -0.48
C GLN A 64 0.42 -9.59 -0.62
N CYS A 65 -0.73 -9.42 0.01
CA CYS A 65 -1.52 -8.19 -0.05
C CYS A 65 -1.78 -7.64 1.34
N ASP A 66 -1.67 -6.32 1.47
CA ASP A 66 -1.92 -5.58 2.70
C ASP A 66 -2.29 -4.13 2.36
N GLU A 67 -2.85 -3.42 3.34
CA GLU A 67 -3.16 -2.00 3.24
C GLU A 67 -2.42 -1.18 4.29
N ILE A 68 -1.88 -0.04 3.86
CA ILE A 68 -1.26 0.94 4.76
C ILE A 68 -2.11 2.21 4.86
N TRP A 69 -2.45 2.55 6.11
CA TRP A 69 -3.19 3.75 6.46
C TRP A 69 -2.33 5.03 6.36
N ALA A 70 -2.95 6.08 5.82
CA ALA A 70 -2.57 7.48 5.91
C ALA A 70 -3.83 8.35 5.99
N PHE A 71 -3.68 9.67 5.87
CA PHE A 71 -4.81 10.58 5.78
C PHE A 71 -4.57 11.70 4.76
N CYS A 72 -5.66 12.34 4.36
CA CYS A 72 -5.69 13.57 3.57
C CYS A 72 -6.34 14.68 4.42
N TYR A 73 -5.71 15.85 4.47
CA TYR A 73 -6.13 17.00 5.29
C TYR A 73 -6.05 16.75 6.82
N ALA A 74 -6.86 15.86 7.35
CA ALA A 74 -6.89 15.48 8.77
C ALA A 74 -7.21 13.99 8.92
N LYS A 75 -6.89 13.39 10.07
CA LYS A 75 -7.36 12.04 10.42
C LYS A 75 -8.88 12.03 10.49
N GLU A 76 -9.54 10.91 10.19
CA GLU A 76 -11.01 10.82 10.11
C GLU A 76 -11.72 11.48 11.30
N LYS A 77 -11.28 11.15 12.52
CA LYS A 77 -11.86 11.68 13.77
C LYS A 77 -11.77 13.21 13.93
N ASN A 78 -10.90 13.87 13.17
CA ASN A 78 -10.65 15.30 13.22
C ASN A 78 -11.19 16.03 11.96
N VAL A 79 -11.87 15.32 11.05
CA VAL A 79 -12.47 15.95 9.88
C VAL A 79 -13.67 16.81 10.34
N PRO A 80 -13.71 18.11 9.98
CA PRO A 80 -14.84 18.98 10.27
C PRO A 80 -16.15 18.43 9.69
N GLU A 81 -17.27 18.68 10.36
CA GLU A 81 -18.58 18.13 9.97
C GLU A 81 -18.95 18.46 8.52
N GLU A 82 -18.64 19.67 8.07
CA GLU A 82 -18.90 20.15 6.72
C GLU A 82 -18.07 19.47 5.62
N LEU A 83 -17.03 18.71 6.01
CA LEU A 83 -16.15 17.96 5.10
C LEU A 83 -16.28 16.44 5.26
N LYS A 84 -17.06 15.95 6.23
CA LYS A 84 -17.24 14.50 6.44
C LYS A 84 -17.91 13.85 5.24
N GLY A 85 -17.44 12.66 4.88
CA GLY A 85 -17.93 11.91 3.71
C GLY A 85 -17.55 12.51 2.35
N ARG A 86 -16.88 13.68 2.31
CA ARG A 86 -16.39 14.26 1.06
C ARG A 86 -15.09 13.60 0.65
N PHE A 87 -15.04 13.11 -0.59
CA PHE A 87 -13.82 12.54 -1.15
C PHE A 87 -12.64 13.51 -1.06
N GLY A 88 -11.49 12.99 -0.61
CA GLY A 88 -10.25 13.77 -0.43
C GLY A 88 -10.00 14.28 0.98
N PHE A 89 -10.88 13.98 1.94
CA PHE A 89 -10.72 14.31 3.36
C PHE A 89 -10.80 13.05 4.22
N GLY A 90 -9.99 13.00 5.27
CA GLY A 90 -10.03 11.90 6.23
C GLY A 90 -9.04 10.78 5.90
N ASP A 91 -9.43 9.58 6.30
CA ASP A 91 -8.56 8.40 6.19
C ASP A 91 -8.41 7.93 4.73
N VAL A 92 -7.18 7.56 4.36
CA VAL A 92 -6.87 7.02 3.04
C VAL A 92 -5.96 5.82 3.17
N TRP A 93 -6.20 4.80 2.36
CA TRP A 93 -5.48 3.54 2.40
C TRP A 93 -4.76 3.32 1.08
N THR A 94 -3.51 2.88 1.18
CA THR A 94 -2.75 2.37 0.03
C THR A 94 -2.75 0.86 0.11
N TRP A 95 -3.50 0.23 -0.78
CA TRP A 95 -3.53 -1.20 -1.00
C TRP A 95 -2.30 -1.58 -1.82
N THR A 96 -1.57 -2.62 -1.43
CA THR A 96 -0.35 -3.05 -2.11
C THR A 96 -0.31 -4.56 -2.28
N ALA A 97 0.12 -5.01 -3.46
CA ALA A 97 0.29 -6.41 -3.80
C ALA A 97 1.75 -6.65 -4.15
N LEU A 98 2.43 -7.46 -3.36
CA LEU A 98 3.85 -7.73 -3.49
C LEU A 98 4.08 -9.18 -3.89
N CYS A 99 4.87 -9.39 -4.95
CA CYS A 99 5.39 -10.72 -5.28
C CYS A 99 6.45 -11.11 -4.27
N ALA A 100 6.21 -12.18 -3.49
CA ALA A 100 7.13 -12.63 -2.46
C ALA A 100 8.45 -13.15 -3.05
N ASP A 101 8.47 -13.60 -4.30
CA ASP A 101 9.67 -14.09 -4.97
C ASP A 101 10.61 -12.93 -5.37
N THR A 102 10.07 -11.97 -6.13
CA THR A 102 10.86 -10.91 -6.78
C THR A 102 10.86 -9.58 -6.01
N LYS A 103 9.99 -9.46 -5.00
CA LYS A 103 9.69 -8.21 -4.27
C LYS A 103 9.08 -7.11 -5.14
N LEU A 104 8.63 -7.44 -6.37
CA LEU A 104 7.91 -6.52 -7.24
C LEU A 104 6.55 -6.15 -6.64
N ILE A 105 6.20 -4.86 -6.69
CA ILE A 105 4.83 -4.41 -6.47
C ILE A 105 4.02 -4.68 -7.74
N VAL A 106 3.23 -5.75 -7.71
CA VAL A 106 2.35 -6.18 -8.79
C VAL A 106 1.32 -5.10 -9.09
N SER A 107 0.69 -4.56 -8.05
CA SER A 107 -0.32 -3.51 -8.14
C SER A 107 -0.33 -2.67 -6.86
N PHE A 108 -0.75 -1.41 -6.98
CA PHE A 108 -1.13 -0.57 -5.86
C PHE A 108 -2.40 0.22 -6.17
N LEU A 109 -3.23 0.45 -5.15
CA LEU A 109 -4.44 1.27 -5.27
C LEU A 109 -4.54 2.21 -4.06
N VAL A 110 -4.81 3.49 -4.30
CA VAL A 110 -5.03 4.47 -3.22
C VAL A 110 -6.51 4.78 -3.15
N GLY A 111 -7.12 4.64 -1.97
CA GLY A 111 -8.55 4.82 -1.80
C GLY A 111 -9.09 4.50 -0.42
N GLU A 112 -10.37 4.17 -0.35
CA GLU A 112 -11.04 3.77 0.89
C GLU A 112 -10.70 2.33 1.28
N ARG A 113 -10.89 1.99 2.56
CA ARG A 113 -10.80 0.61 3.06
C ARG A 113 -12.17 -0.08 3.00
N SER A 114 -12.71 -0.20 1.79
CA SER A 114 -14.07 -0.68 1.55
C SER A 114 -14.11 -1.79 0.48
N VAL A 115 -15.23 -2.54 0.44
CA VAL A 115 -15.45 -3.65 -0.50
C VAL A 115 -15.26 -3.24 -1.97
N PRO A 116 -15.80 -2.08 -2.44
CA PRO A 116 -15.59 -1.66 -3.83
C PRO A 116 -14.11 -1.48 -4.21
N TYR A 117 -13.28 -0.99 -3.28
CA TYR A 117 -11.84 -0.83 -3.52
C TYR A 117 -11.10 -2.16 -3.48
N ALA A 118 -11.45 -3.04 -2.54
CA ALA A 118 -10.91 -4.41 -2.50
C ALA A 118 -11.21 -5.16 -3.82
N SER A 119 -12.43 -5.08 -4.33
CA SER A 119 -12.82 -5.71 -5.61
C SER A 119 -12.02 -5.15 -6.78
N LYS A 120 -11.93 -3.82 -6.91
CA LYS A 120 -11.12 -3.18 -7.97
C LYS A 120 -9.66 -3.61 -7.90
N PHE A 121 -9.11 -3.66 -6.70
CA PHE A 121 -7.73 -4.03 -6.47
C PHE A 121 -7.45 -5.50 -6.83
N MET A 122 -8.32 -6.43 -6.41
CA MET A 122 -8.16 -7.86 -6.73
C MET A 122 -8.36 -8.14 -8.21
N SER A 123 -9.35 -7.51 -8.87
CA SER A 123 -9.52 -7.63 -10.32
C SER A 123 -8.30 -7.11 -11.09
N ASP A 124 -7.70 -6.01 -10.64
CA ASP A 124 -6.47 -5.50 -11.25
C ASP A 124 -5.30 -6.49 -11.08
N ILE A 125 -5.09 -7.03 -9.88
CA ILE A 125 -4.05 -8.05 -9.65
C ILE A 125 -4.26 -9.27 -10.54
N ALA A 126 -5.48 -9.83 -10.57
CA ALA A 126 -5.81 -10.99 -11.40
C ALA A 126 -5.48 -10.74 -12.88
N SER A 127 -5.80 -9.54 -13.39
CA SER A 127 -5.51 -9.14 -14.78
C SER A 127 -4.03 -8.97 -15.13
N ARG A 128 -3.13 -9.01 -14.14
CA ARG A 128 -1.68 -8.81 -14.31
C ARG A 128 -0.89 -10.11 -14.23
N LEU A 129 -1.46 -11.16 -13.65
CA LEU A 129 -0.77 -12.43 -13.41
C LEU A 129 -0.92 -13.35 -14.64
N ALA A 130 0.16 -14.06 -14.98
CA ALA A 130 0.14 -14.98 -16.13
C ALA A 130 -0.51 -16.33 -15.84
N HIS A 131 -0.62 -16.70 -14.57
CA HIS A 131 -1.05 -18.02 -14.14
C HIS A 131 -1.59 -17.97 -12.70
N ARG A 132 -2.22 -19.06 -12.29
CA ARG A 132 -2.62 -19.36 -10.91
C ARG A 132 -1.48 -19.09 -9.93
N VAL A 133 -1.77 -18.36 -8.85
CA VAL A 133 -0.79 -18.04 -7.80
C VAL A 133 -1.29 -18.46 -6.42
N GLN A 134 -0.36 -18.55 -5.48
CA GLN A 134 -0.69 -18.49 -4.06
C GLN A 134 -0.82 -17.02 -3.61
N LEU A 135 -1.98 -16.66 -3.07
CA LEU A 135 -2.30 -15.34 -2.56
C LEU A 135 -2.46 -15.39 -1.04
N THR A 136 -1.86 -14.43 -0.33
CA THR A 136 -2.07 -14.26 1.12
C THR A 136 -2.42 -12.82 1.47
N THR A 137 -3.48 -12.64 2.25
CA THR A 137 -3.89 -11.35 2.81
C THR A 137 -3.95 -11.42 4.33
N ASP A 138 -4.18 -10.29 4.99
CA ASP A 138 -4.65 -10.27 6.37
C ASP A 138 -6.11 -10.77 6.48
N GLY A 139 -6.66 -10.76 7.70
CA GLY A 139 -8.06 -11.10 7.98
C GLY A 139 -9.08 -10.04 7.57
N HIS A 140 -8.76 -9.09 6.68
CA HIS A 140 -9.69 -8.05 6.28
C HIS A 140 -10.83 -8.62 5.41
N LYS A 141 -12.03 -8.72 6.00
CA LYS A 141 -13.22 -9.35 5.40
C LYS A 141 -13.51 -8.99 3.93
N PRO A 142 -13.35 -7.74 3.46
CA PRO A 142 -13.51 -7.38 2.05
C PRO A 142 -12.70 -8.23 1.07
N TYR A 143 -11.52 -8.72 1.45
CA TYR A 143 -10.73 -9.58 0.58
C TYR A 143 -11.42 -10.90 0.24
N LEU A 144 -12.19 -11.49 1.17
CA LEU A 144 -12.84 -12.78 0.95
C LEU A 144 -13.73 -12.78 -0.30
N ARG A 145 -14.58 -11.75 -0.45
CA ARG A 145 -15.44 -11.60 -1.63
C ARG A 145 -14.67 -11.06 -2.84
N ALA A 146 -13.69 -10.19 -2.62
CA ALA A 146 -12.94 -9.59 -3.73
C ALA A 146 -12.06 -10.62 -4.46
N VAL A 147 -11.43 -11.53 -3.73
CA VAL A 147 -10.60 -12.59 -4.30
C VAL A 147 -11.46 -13.59 -5.08
N ASP A 148 -12.56 -14.06 -4.47
CA ASP A 148 -13.50 -14.97 -5.12
C ASP A 148 -14.03 -14.41 -6.45
N ASN A 149 -14.47 -13.15 -6.46
CA ASN A 149 -14.95 -12.51 -7.68
C ASN A 149 -13.87 -12.28 -8.75
N ALA A 150 -12.61 -12.05 -8.35
CA ALA A 150 -11.54 -11.70 -9.28
C ALA A 150 -10.86 -12.93 -9.89
N PHE A 151 -10.67 -13.99 -9.10
CA PHE A 151 -9.94 -15.19 -9.49
C PHE A 151 -10.83 -16.41 -9.73
N GLY A 152 -12.07 -16.40 -9.21
CA GLY A 152 -12.86 -17.62 -9.09
C GLY A 152 -12.03 -18.71 -8.41
N CYS A 153 -12.07 -19.94 -8.93
CA CYS A 153 -11.27 -21.06 -8.41
C CYS A 153 -9.79 -21.05 -8.83
N ASP A 154 -9.33 -20.06 -9.61
CA ASP A 154 -7.97 -20.02 -10.16
C ASP A 154 -6.96 -19.29 -9.25
N VAL A 155 -7.03 -19.60 -7.96
CA VAL A 155 -6.11 -19.09 -6.94
C VAL A 155 -5.99 -20.05 -5.77
N ASP A 156 -4.82 -20.07 -5.15
CA ASP A 156 -4.59 -20.74 -3.87
C ASP A 156 -4.54 -19.67 -2.77
N TYR A 157 -5.69 -19.44 -2.12
CA TYR A 157 -5.90 -18.30 -1.24
C TYR A 157 -5.98 -18.71 0.23
N ALA A 158 -5.19 -18.01 1.05
CA ALA A 158 -5.23 -18.10 2.50
C ALA A 158 -5.18 -16.72 3.14
N THR A 159 -5.74 -16.60 4.34
CA THR A 159 -5.54 -15.41 5.19
C THR A 159 -4.61 -15.74 6.35
N LEU A 160 -3.85 -14.74 6.80
CA LEU A 160 -3.06 -14.80 8.02
C LEU A 160 -3.54 -13.71 8.98
N GLU A 161 -4.10 -14.13 10.11
CA GLU A 161 -4.53 -13.26 11.19
C GLU A 161 -3.48 -13.26 12.31
N LYS A 162 -2.94 -12.08 12.63
CA LYS A 162 -2.03 -11.92 13.76
C LYS A 162 -2.81 -11.64 15.03
N ILE A 163 -2.45 -12.36 16.09
CA ILE A 163 -3.03 -12.17 17.42
C ILE A 163 -2.07 -11.27 18.18
N TYR A 164 -2.56 -10.09 18.55
CA TYR A 164 -1.83 -9.16 19.39
C TYR A 164 -2.47 -9.09 20.78
N ALA A 165 -1.66 -9.11 21.82
CA ALA A 165 -2.10 -8.83 23.19
C ALA A 165 -1.47 -7.54 23.71
N ALA A 166 -2.12 -6.91 24.69
CA ALA A 166 -1.52 -5.81 25.41
C ALA A 166 -0.25 -6.31 26.14
N PRO A 167 0.84 -5.54 26.14
CA PRO A 167 2.01 -5.89 26.94
C PRO A 167 1.63 -5.97 28.43
N PRO A 168 2.34 -6.78 29.23
CA PRO A 168 2.15 -6.80 30.68
C PRO A 168 2.14 -5.38 31.26
N GLN A 169 1.24 -5.08 32.21
CA GLN A 169 1.09 -3.74 32.78
C GLN A 169 2.38 -3.21 33.45
N GLU A 170 3.26 -4.10 33.92
CA GLU A 170 4.55 -3.74 34.47
C GLU A 170 5.49 -3.23 33.35
N GLY A 171 5.68 -1.91 33.28
CA GLY A 171 6.59 -1.27 32.33
C GLY A 171 5.96 -0.83 31.00
N ALA A 172 4.67 -1.11 30.78
CA ALA A 172 3.95 -0.60 29.61
C ALA A 172 3.70 0.91 29.73
N THR A 173 4.21 1.68 28.76
CA THR A 173 3.94 3.13 28.64
C THR A 173 2.84 3.38 27.61
N ARG A 174 2.37 4.63 27.52
CA ARG A 174 1.32 5.07 26.56
C ARG A 174 1.60 4.68 25.10
N TYR A 175 2.86 4.46 24.73
CA TYR A 175 3.30 4.14 23.37
C TYR A 175 3.89 2.72 23.23
N SER A 176 3.79 1.88 24.25
CA SER A 176 4.27 0.50 24.17
C SER A 176 3.49 -0.27 23.09
N PRO A 177 4.18 -0.92 22.13
CA PRO A 177 3.51 -1.70 21.10
C PRO A 177 2.85 -2.93 21.72
N ALA A 178 1.79 -3.42 21.06
CA ALA A 178 1.20 -4.70 21.40
C ALA A 178 2.16 -5.84 21.03
N GLU A 179 2.19 -6.89 21.84
CA GLU A 179 3.02 -8.08 21.58
C GLU A 179 2.28 -9.01 20.62
N CYS A 180 2.98 -9.49 19.59
CA CYS A 180 2.44 -10.51 18.69
C CYS A 180 2.53 -11.88 19.38
N CYS A 181 1.41 -12.37 19.88
CA CYS A 181 1.32 -13.61 20.64
C CYS A 181 1.14 -14.86 19.77
N GLY A 182 0.85 -14.68 18.48
CA GLY A 182 0.73 -15.79 17.54
C GLY A 182 0.05 -15.41 16.24
N THR A 183 -0.12 -16.41 15.38
CA THR A 183 -0.77 -16.28 14.07
C THR A 183 -1.78 -17.38 13.87
N LYS A 184 -2.93 -17.05 13.26
CA LYS A 184 -3.93 -18.00 12.78
C LYS A 184 -3.96 -17.95 11.26
N THR A 185 -3.76 -19.09 10.62
CA THR A 185 -3.85 -19.23 9.17
C THR A 185 -5.18 -19.87 8.80
N HIS A 186 -5.88 -19.31 7.83
CA HIS A 186 -7.10 -19.89 7.30
C HIS A 186 -6.94 -20.17 5.82
N LYS A 187 -7.02 -21.44 5.43
CA LYS A 187 -7.16 -21.85 4.03
C LYS A 187 -8.58 -21.48 3.58
N VAL A 188 -8.69 -20.59 2.60
CA VAL A 188 -9.99 -20.11 2.09
C VAL A 188 -10.34 -20.83 0.79
N MET A 189 -9.38 -20.96 -0.13
CA MET A 189 -9.65 -21.52 -1.46
C MET A 189 -8.42 -22.23 -2.03
N GLY A 190 -8.64 -23.22 -2.89
CA GLY A 190 -7.58 -23.93 -3.61
C GLY A 190 -6.77 -24.85 -2.71
N ASN A 191 -5.46 -24.90 -2.91
CA ASN A 191 -4.52 -25.67 -2.12
C ASN A 191 -3.24 -24.88 -1.80
N PRO A 192 -3.34 -23.80 -1.00
CA PRO A 192 -2.17 -23.01 -0.60
C PRO A 192 -1.21 -23.87 0.21
N ASP A 193 0.08 -23.75 -0.10
CA ASP A 193 1.15 -24.36 0.67
C ASP A 193 1.26 -23.67 2.04
N PRO A 194 1.04 -24.40 3.16
CA PRO A 194 1.12 -23.84 4.51
C PRO A 194 2.45 -23.16 4.82
N GLU A 195 3.57 -23.62 4.24
CA GLU A 195 4.90 -23.02 4.48
C GLU A 195 5.03 -21.61 3.87
N HIS A 196 4.12 -21.23 2.99
CA HIS A 196 4.15 -19.96 2.26
C HIS A 196 2.99 -19.03 2.60
N ILE A 197 2.12 -19.41 3.56
CA ILE A 197 1.08 -18.52 4.09
C ILE A 197 1.74 -17.50 5.01
N SER A 198 2.03 -16.32 4.46
CA SER A 198 2.70 -15.22 5.18
C SER A 198 2.30 -13.86 4.62
N THR A 199 2.35 -12.83 5.46
CA THR A 199 2.25 -11.40 5.08
C THR A 199 3.55 -10.63 5.34
N SER A 200 4.62 -11.31 5.77
CA SER A 200 5.83 -10.65 6.29
C SER A 200 6.55 -9.78 5.26
N PHE A 201 6.50 -10.12 3.97
CA PHE A 201 7.19 -9.34 2.94
C PHE A 201 6.42 -8.07 2.59
N VAL A 202 5.10 -8.14 2.47
CA VAL A 202 4.27 -6.94 2.24
C VAL A 202 4.29 -6.02 3.48
N GLU A 203 4.31 -6.57 4.68
CA GLU A 203 4.48 -5.80 5.92
C GLU A 203 5.86 -5.13 6.01
N ARG A 204 6.93 -5.85 5.61
CA ARG A 204 8.29 -5.28 5.54
C ARG A 204 8.34 -4.13 4.53
N GLN A 205 7.62 -4.25 3.42
CA GLN A 205 7.46 -3.18 2.44
C GLN A 205 6.69 -2.00 3.02
N ASN A 206 5.61 -2.25 3.77
CA ASN A 206 4.88 -1.22 4.50
C ASN A 206 5.78 -0.48 5.49
N LEU A 207 6.67 -1.18 6.19
CA LEU A 207 7.71 -0.55 7.01
C LEU A 207 8.66 0.33 6.17
N THR A 208 9.14 -0.17 5.03
CA THR A 208 9.99 0.62 4.12
C THR A 208 9.31 1.92 3.70
N MET A 209 8.03 1.87 3.33
CA MET A 209 7.24 3.06 2.99
C MET A 209 7.17 4.04 4.17
N ARG A 210 6.92 3.58 5.39
CA ARG A 210 6.90 4.45 6.59
C ARG A 210 8.22 5.15 6.87
N MET A 211 9.33 4.46 6.64
CA MET A 211 10.67 4.98 6.92
C MET A 211 11.14 6.00 5.88
N HIS A 212 10.81 5.78 4.60
CA HIS A 212 11.27 6.64 3.50
C HIS A 212 10.29 7.77 3.18
N MET A 213 9.00 7.58 3.44
CA MET A 213 7.98 8.56 3.09
C MET A 213 7.48 9.27 4.35
N ARG A 214 7.86 10.55 4.48
CA ARG A 214 7.45 11.40 5.62
C ARG A 214 5.93 11.50 5.82
N ARG A 215 5.14 11.23 4.78
CA ARG A 215 3.67 11.18 4.86
C ARG A 215 3.13 10.00 5.67
N PHE A 216 3.88 8.89 5.73
CA PHE A 216 3.52 7.67 6.44
C PHE A 216 4.21 7.53 7.80
N THR A 217 5.03 8.51 8.19
CA THR A 217 5.70 8.51 9.49
C THR A 217 4.67 8.51 10.62
N ARG A 218 4.76 7.53 11.51
CA ARG A 218 3.99 7.44 12.75
C ARG A 218 4.77 8.07 13.90
N LEU A 219 4.10 8.27 15.04
CA LEU A 219 4.78 8.56 16.29
C LEU A 219 5.77 7.41 16.54
N THR A 220 7.05 7.76 16.58
CA THR A 220 8.16 6.91 17.04
C THR A 220 8.32 7.06 18.53
#